data_AF-A0A4Q4XEU0-F1
#
_entry.id   AF-A0A4Q4XEU0-F1
#
_cell.length_a   1.000
_cell.length_b   1.000
_cell.length_c   1.000
_cell.angle_alpha   90.00
_cell.angle_beta   90.00
_cell.angle_gamma   90.00
#
_symmetry.space_group_name_H-M   'P 1'
#
loop_
_entity.id
_entity.type
_entity.pdbx_description
1 polymer ?
#
loop_
_entity_poly.entity_id
_entity_poly.type
_entity_poly.pdbx_seq_one_letter_code
_entity_poly.pdbx_strand_id
1 'polypeptide(L)'
;MSLFKVMDVAGSALTAQSKRMNVVASNLANAESVTGPDGTAYRAKQVVFSPAQQSDDYATGVSVDRVVEDTVTPMKRMHQPGNPLADADGYVTMPNVDVVDEMVNMISASRSYQANVEVANTTKTMASKALTLGHTAGTTSGNQLAITKGSDLQNTFMQLLVAQLKNQDPLNPMDNSQMTSQLAQINTVNGIQQLNTTMSSMLTQNATTQASSMIGRSVQVPTNNLTLASGAANFGVSVPNGADDVVVTITNAAGVAVRTVDLGQMTAGSGNYTWNGKDDKGNQLADGAYSIKLTATQGGKVVTANALGTDKVAGVTINNGTMQLVLASGGTAKLSDVASIQ
;
A
#
# COMPACT_ATOMS: atom_id res chain seq x y z
N MET A 1 11.34 5.80 -16.83
CA MET A 1 10.81 6.02 -18.19
C MET A 1 10.42 4.73 -18.95
N SER A 2 10.91 3.54 -18.59
CA SER A 2 10.60 2.29 -19.33
C SER A 2 9.17 1.75 -19.14
N LEU A 3 8.54 1.98 -17.98
CA LEU A 3 7.26 1.35 -17.63
C LEU A 3 6.08 1.95 -18.41
N PHE A 4 6.12 3.25 -18.67
CA PHE A 4 5.10 3.95 -19.47
C PHE A 4 5.15 3.50 -20.94
N LYS A 5 6.35 3.22 -21.48
CA LYS A 5 6.52 2.70 -22.85
C LYS A 5 5.86 1.33 -23.05
N VAL A 6 5.95 0.43 -22.06
CA VAL A 6 5.25 -0.87 -22.12
C VAL A 6 3.72 -0.68 -22.16
N MET A 7 3.21 0.32 -21.44
CA MET A 7 1.79 0.66 -21.46
C MET A 7 1.37 1.23 -22.82
N ASP A 8 2.20 2.08 -23.44
CA ASP A 8 1.93 2.66 -24.76
C ASP A 8 1.95 1.58 -25.86
N VAL A 9 2.90 0.66 -25.80
CA VAL A 9 2.97 -0.50 -26.71
C VAL A 9 1.73 -1.39 -26.54
N ALA A 10 1.39 -1.77 -25.31
CA ALA A 10 0.19 -2.56 -25.04
C ALA A 10 -1.10 -1.84 -25.49
N GLY A 11 -1.20 -0.53 -25.25
CA GLY A 11 -2.32 0.30 -25.70
C GLY A 11 -2.47 0.32 -27.22
N SER A 12 -1.37 0.56 -27.94
CA SER A 12 -1.36 0.53 -29.42
C SER A 12 -1.77 -0.83 -29.98
N ALA A 13 -1.30 -1.92 -29.34
CA ALA A 13 -1.65 -3.29 -29.71
C ALA A 13 -3.12 -3.63 -29.42
N LEU A 14 -3.70 -3.09 -28.34
CA LEU A 14 -5.13 -3.26 -28.04
C LEU A 14 -6.01 -2.59 -29.10
N THR A 15 -5.68 -1.36 -29.50
CA THR A 15 -6.41 -0.66 -30.57
C THR A 15 -6.28 -1.40 -31.90
N ALA A 16 -5.08 -1.92 -32.21
CA ALA A 16 -4.82 -2.67 -33.42
C ALA A 16 -5.59 -4.01 -33.47
N GLN A 17 -5.58 -4.78 -32.38
CA GLN A 17 -6.33 -6.05 -32.31
C GLN A 17 -7.85 -5.84 -32.26
N SER A 18 -8.33 -4.75 -31.65
CA SER A 18 -9.75 -4.36 -31.70
C SER A 18 -10.19 -4.08 -33.14
N LYS A 19 -9.37 -3.38 -33.93
CA LYS A 19 -9.67 -3.14 -35.35
C LYS A 19 -9.69 -4.45 -36.16
N ARG A 20 -8.75 -5.37 -35.90
CA ARG A 20 -8.75 -6.71 -36.50
C ARG A 20 -10.02 -7.48 -36.15
N MET A 21 -10.43 -7.47 -34.89
CA MET A 21 -11.65 -8.15 -34.44
C MET A 21 -12.92 -7.60 -35.11
N ASN A 22 -13.00 -6.28 -35.30
CA ASN A 22 -14.09 -5.64 -36.04
C ASN A 22 -14.12 -6.03 -37.52
N VAL A 23 -12.94 -6.15 -38.16
CA VAL A 23 -12.83 -6.57 -39.56
C VAL A 23 -13.21 -8.05 -39.71
N VAL A 24 -12.74 -8.92 -38.84
CA VAL A 24 -13.10 -10.34 -38.81
C VAL A 24 -14.60 -10.53 -38.58
N ALA A 25 -15.19 -9.77 -37.65
CA ALA A 25 -16.64 -9.78 -37.43
C ALA A 25 -17.42 -9.29 -38.67
N SER A 26 -16.91 -8.28 -39.38
CA SER A 26 -17.50 -7.82 -40.64
C SER A 26 -17.41 -8.89 -41.74
N ASN A 27 -16.28 -9.59 -41.86
CA ASN A 27 -16.13 -10.69 -42.81
C ASN A 27 -17.11 -11.82 -42.49
N LEU A 28 -17.18 -12.25 -41.23
CA LEU A 28 -18.09 -13.30 -40.78
C LEU A 28 -19.57 -12.94 -41.01
N ALA A 29 -19.96 -11.69 -40.72
CA ALA A 29 -21.33 -11.22 -40.94
C ALA A 29 -21.73 -11.19 -42.42
N ASN A 30 -20.77 -10.98 -43.32
CA ASN A 30 -21.02 -10.98 -44.77
C ASN A 30 -20.70 -12.33 -45.43
N ALA A 31 -20.24 -13.34 -44.69
CA ALA A 31 -19.76 -14.61 -45.25
C ALA A 31 -20.85 -15.38 -46.03
N GLU A 32 -22.11 -15.23 -45.62
CA GLU A 32 -23.27 -15.87 -46.26
C GLU A 32 -24.04 -14.91 -47.19
N SER A 33 -23.53 -13.71 -47.44
CA SER A 33 -24.20 -12.77 -48.35
C SER A 33 -24.13 -13.31 -49.78
N VAL A 34 -25.27 -13.28 -50.48
CA VAL A 34 -25.38 -13.73 -51.87
C VAL A 34 -25.58 -12.52 -52.77
N THR A 35 -24.93 -12.50 -53.93
CA THR A 35 -25.04 -11.38 -54.86
C THR A 35 -25.32 -11.88 -56.27
N GLY A 36 -26.27 -11.22 -56.93
CA GLY A 36 -26.69 -11.54 -58.30
C GLY A 36 -25.81 -10.91 -59.39
N PRO A 37 -26.18 -11.10 -60.67
CA PRO A 37 -25.31 -10.83 -61.83
C PRO A 37 -24.74 -9.41 -61.95
N ASP A 38 -25.46 -8.39 -61.45
CA ASP A 38 -25.07 -6.98 -61.54
C ASP A 38 -24.42 -6.43 -60.25
N GLY A 39 -24.31 -7.24 -59.20
CA GLY A 39 -23.78 -6.81 -57.91
C GLY A 39 -22.37 -7.32 -57.63
N THR A 40 -21.54 -6.50 -57.00
CA THR A 40 -20.23 -6.92 -56.51
C THR A 40 -20.38 -7.68 -55.18
N ALA A 41 -20.06 -8.97 -55.17
CA ALA A 41 -20.02 -9.76 -53.95
C ALA A 41 -18.97 -9.21 -52.95
N TYR A 42 -19.27 -9.31 -51.66
CA TYR A 42 -18.39 -8.84 -50.59
C TYR A 42 -17.02 -9.53 -50.66
N ARG A 43 -15.94 -8.76 -50.49
CA ARG A 43 -14.57 -9.30 -50.39
C ARG A 43 -14.09 -9.28 -48.96
N ALA A 44 -13.49 -10.38 -48.52
CA ALA A 44 -12.85 -10.49 -47.22
C ALA A 44 -11.82 -9.37 -47.04
N LYS A 45 -11.84 -8.73 -45.88
CA LYS A 45 -10.93 -7.64 -45.52
C LYS A 45 -9.88 -8.13 -44.55
N GLN A 46 -8.63 -7.71 -44.73
CA GLN A 46 -7.52 -8.04 -43.85
C GLN A 46 -6.85 -6.77 -43.30
N VAL A 47 -6.43 -6.82 -42.04
CA VAL A 47 -5.76 -5.70 -41.38
C VAL A 47 -4.26 -5.84 -41.54
N VAL A 48 -3.61 -4.83 -42.12
CA VAL A 48 -2.15 -4.75 -42.23
C VAL A 48 -1.62 -3.89 -41.08
N PHE A 49 -0.71 -4.46 -40.29
CA PHE A 49 -0.05 -3.76 -39.20
C PHE A 49 1.25 -3.12 -39.66
N SER A 50 1.56 -1.94 -39.12
CA SER A 50 2.84 -1.25 -39.31
C SER A 50 3.41 -0.82 -37.95
N PRO A 51 4.75 -0.68 -37.82
CA PRO A 51 5.34 -0.09 -36.63
C PRO A 51 4.89 1.36 -36.48
N ALA A 52 4.43 1.73 -35.29
CA ALA A 52 4.00 3.09 -34.96
C ALA A 52 5.24 3.99 -34.82
N GLN A 53 5.67 4.56 -35.95
CA GLN A 53 6.79 5.48 -36.16
C GLN A 53 8.16 5.06 -35.58
N GLN A 54 9.14 4.97 -36.48
CA GLN A 54 10.52 4.61 -36.20
C GLN A 54 11.21 5.67 -35.32
N SER A 55 11.29 5.41 -34.02
CA SER A 55 12.27 6.01 -33.14
C SER A 55 13.21 4.89 -32.71
N ASP A 56 14.51 5.19 -32.64
CA ASP A 56 15.68 4.28 -32.51
C ASP A 56 15.73 3.39 -31.24
N ASP A 57 14.57 3.04 -30.67
CA ASP A 57 14.46 2.40 -29.36
C ASP A 57 13.68 1.08 -29.42
N TYR A 58 14.08 0.14 -28.57
CA TYR A 58 13.67 -1.27 -28.54
C TYR A 58 12.17 -1.50 -28.18
N ALA A 59 11.35 -0.45 -28.12
CA ALA A 59 9.94 -0.50 -27.74
C ALA A 59 9.07 0.31 -28.73
N THR A 60 8.97 -0.17 -29.96
CA THR A 60 8.08 0.41 -30.98
C THR A 60 6.68 -0.20 -30.88
N GLY A 61 5.65 0.65 -30.78
CA GLY A 61 4.25 0.21 -30.78
C GLY A 61 3.78 -0.27 -32.15
N VAL A 62 2.55 -0.78 -32.22
CA VAL A 62 1.94 -1.25 -33.48
C VAL A 62 0.74 -0.37 -33.85
N SER A 63 0.66 0.01 -35.12
CA SER A 63 -0.46 0.75 -35.70
C SER A 63 -1.12 -0.06 -36.80
N VAL A 64 -2.38 0.25 -37.10
CA VAL A 64 -3.06 -0.27 -38.27
C VAL A 64 -2.79 0.66 -39.44
N ASP A 65 -2.03 0.18 -40.42
CA ASP A 65 -1.67 0.97 -41.60
C ASP A 65 -2.88 1.17 -42.51
N ARG A 66 -3.55 0.05 -42.83
CA ARG A 66 -4.73 0.03 -43.69
C ARG A 66 -5.46 -1.31 -43.59
N VAL A 67 -6.71 -1.31 -44.04
CA VAL A 67 -7.49 -2.53 -44.26
C VAL A 67 -7.52 -2.79 -45.76
N VAL A 68 -6.97 -3.94 -46.20
CA VAL A 68 -6.87 -4.32 -47.62
C VAL A 68 -7.91 -5.39 -47.92
N GLU A 69 -8.55 -5.31 -49.07
CA GLU A 69 -9.43 -6.36 -49.57
C GLU A 69 -8.63 -7.51 -50.15
N ASP A 70 -9.02 -8.74 -49.85
CA ASP A 70 -8.42 -9.94 -50.43
C ASP A 70 -8.86 -10.08 -51.89
N THR A 71 -7.94 -9.71 -52.79
CA THR A 71 -8.08 -9.85 -54.24
C THR A 71 -7.41 -11.12 -54.78
N VAL A 72 -6.72 -11.88 -53.92
CA VAL A 72 -5.95 -13.06 -54.30
C VAL A 72 -6.83 -14.31 -54.21
N THR A 73 -7.68 -14.40 -53.19
CA THR A 73 -8.57 -15.55 -53.00
C THR A 73 -9.78 -15.47 -53.95
N PRO A 74 -10.00 -16.49 -54.80
CA PRO A 74 -11.16 -16.53 -55.71
C PRO A 74 -12.50 -16.53 -54.95
N MET A 75 -13.51 -15.91 -55.56
CA MET A 75 -14.89 -15.92 -55.02
C MET A 75 -15.50 -17.33 -55.12
N LYS A 76 -16.36 -17.68 -54.16
CA LYS A 76 -17.04 -18.98 -54.12
C LYS A 76 -18.26 -18.92 -55.06
N ARG A 77 -18.40 -19.85 -56.02
CA ARG A 77 -19.61 -19.98 -56.86
C ARG A 77 -20.41 -21.19 -56.39
N MET A 78 -21.69 -21.00 -56.08
CA MET A 78 -22.58 -22.08 -55.62
C MET A 78 -23.77 -22.21 -56.57
N HIS A 79 -24.08 -23.43 -56.99
CA HIS A 79 -25.23 -23.71 -57.86
C HIS A 79 -26.52 -23.77 -57.03
N GLN A 80 -27.37 -22.76 -57.18
CA GLN A 80 -28.66 -22.60 -56.51
C GLN A 80 -29.75 -22.22 -57.54
N PRO A 81 -30.25 -23.18 -58.33
CA PRO A 81 -31.14 -22.93 -59.47
C PRO A 81 -32.55 -22.40 -59.11
N GLY A 82 -32.86 -22.24 -57.82
CA GLY A 82 -34.11 -21.64 -57.32
C GLY A 82 -33.94 -20.27 -56.67
N ASN A 83 -32.73 -19.69 -56.69
CA ASN A 83 -32.44 -18.40 -56.05
C ASN A 83 -32.76 -17.24 -57.02
N PRO A 84 -33.56 -16.23 -56.62
CA PRO A 84 -33.85 -15.04 -57.44
C PRO A 84 -32.60 -14.26 -57.89
N LEU A 85 -31.47 -14.45 -57.21
CA LEU A 85 -30.19 -13.80 -57.47
C LEU A 85 -29.21 -14.71 -58.25
N ALA A 86 -29.66 -15.86 -58.78
CA ALA A 86 -28.82 -16.73 -59.60
C ALA A 86 -28.64 -16.19 -61.03
N ASP A 87 -27.49 -16.49 -61.64
CA ASP A 87 -27.25 -16.23 -63.05
C ASP A 87 -28.10 -17.15 -63.96
N ALA A 88 -28.04 -16.95 -65.28
CA ALA A 88 -28.81 -17.72 -66.25
C ALA A 88 -28.53 -19.24 -66.20
N ASP A 89 -27.39 -19.64 -65.61
CA ASP A 89 -26.95 -21.02 -65.42
C ASP A 89 -27.26 -21.55 -64.00
N GLY A 90 -27.97 -20.76 -63.17
CA GLY A 90 -28.37 -21.15 -61.82
C GLY A 90 -27.28 -21.00 -60.75
N TYR A 91 -26.18 -20.29 -61.02
CA TYR A 91 -25.10 -20.05 -60.06
C TYR A 91 -25.23 -18.70 -59.35
N VAL A 92 -24.86 -18.69 -58.07
CA VAL A 92 -24.78 -17.51 -57.21
C VAL A 92 -23.33 -17.27 -56.82
N THR A 93 -22.88 -16.02 -56.86
CA THR A 93 -21.55 -15.64 -56.41
C THR A 93 -21.60 -15.28 -54.92
N MET A 94 -20.79 -16.00 -54.14
CA MET A 94 -20.60 -15.79 -52.71
C MET A 94 -19.23 -15.16 -52.43
N PRO A 95 -19.11 -14.40 -51.33
CA PRO A 95 -17.87 -13.85 -50.83
C PRO A 95 -16.76 -14.89 -50.69
N ASN A 96 -15.52 -14.44 -50.84
CA ASN A 96 -14.31 -15.24 -50.60
C ASN A 96 -13.97 -15.40 -49.11
N VAL A 97 -14.98 -15.32 -48.23
CA VAL A 97 -14.80 -15.48 -46.78
C VAL A 97 -14.84 -16.96 -46.41
N ASP A 98 -13.88 -17.41 -45.61
CA ASP A 98 -13.95 -18.70 -44.94
C ASP A 98 -14.31 -18.51 -43.47
N VAL A 99 -15.47 -19.02 -43.08
CA VAL A 99 -15.99 -18.89 -41.72
C VAL A 99 -15.06 -19.57 -40.71
N VAL A 100 -14.43 -20.68 -41.08
CA VAL A 100 -13.52 -21.40 -40.19
C VAL A 100 -12.24 -20.60 -39.97
N ASP A 101 -11.65 -20.07 -41.05
CA ASP A 101 -10.44 -19.25 -40.94
C ASP A 101 -10.72 -17.95 -40.19
N GLU A 102 -11.87 -17.31 -40.43
CA GLU A 102 -12.26 -16.09 -39.69
C GLU A 102 -12.57 -16.37 -38.22
N MET A 103 -13.14 -17.52 -37.87
CA MET A 103 -13.30 -17.91 -36.47
C MET A 103 -11.93 -18.14 -35.80
N VAL A 104 -10.98 -18.79 -36.48
CA VAL A 104 -9.60 -18.96 -35.99
C VAL A 104 -8.92 -17.58 -35.84
N ASN A 105 -9.11 -16.69 -36.81
CA ASN A 105 -8.60 -15.34 -36.81
C ASN A 105 -9.17 -14.52 -35.63
N MET A 106 -10.47 -14.66 -35.35
CA MET A 106 -11.15 -14.02 -34.21
C MET A 106 -10.61 -14.57 -32.88
N ILE A 107 -10.43 -15.88 -32.77
CA ILE A 107 -9.86 -16.52 -31.57
C ILE A 107 -8.42 -16.04 -31.34
N SER A 108 -7.60 -15.98 -32.39
CA SER A 108 -6.22 -15.48 -32.31
C SER A 108 -6.17 -14.01 -31.91
N ALA A 109 -7.03 -13.17 -32.48
CA ALA A 109 -7.13 -11.75 -32.16
C ALA A 109 -7.61 -11.54 -30.70
N SER A 110 -8.61 -12.31 -30.26
CA SER A 110 -9.12 -12.27 -28.88
C SER A 110 -8.06 -12.67 -27.86
N ARG A 111 -7.30 -13.76 -28.11
CA ARG A 111 -6.18 -14.16 -27.24
C ARG A 111 -5.09 -13.08 -27.17
N SER A 112 -4.77 -12.45 -28.31
CA SER A 112 -3.79 -11.37 -28.37
C SER A 112 -4.26 -10.12 -27.61
N TYR A 113 -5.55 -9.79 -27.72
CA TYR A 113 -6.17 -8.72 -26.95
C TYR A 113 -6.13 -9.00 -25.44
N GLN A 114 -6.48 -10.21 -25.01
CA GLN A 114 -6.40 -10.64 -23.61
C GLN A 114 -4.97 -10.56 -23.06
N ALA A 115 -3.98 -11.04 -23.82
CA ALA A 115 -2.58 -10.96 -23.42
C ALA A 115 -2.11 -9.50 -23.24
N ASN A 116 -2.49 -8.59 -24.15
CA ASN A 116 -2.15 -7.18 -24.03
C ASN A 116 -2.81 -6.51 -22.81
N VAL A 117 -4.05 -6.90 -22.46
CA VAL A 117 -4.73 -6.46 -21.23
C VAL A 117 -3.99 -6.97 -19.98
N GLU A 118 -3.54 -8.21 -19.97
CA GLU A 118 -2.78 -8.79 -18.86
C GLU A 118 -1.44 -8.09 -18.64
N VAL A 119 -0.71 -7.81 -19.73
CA VAL A 119 0.54 -7.03 -19.70
C VAL A 119 0.29 -5.63 -19.13
N ALA A 120 -0.77 -4.94 -19.56
CA ALA A 120 -1.14 -3.63 -19.04
C ALA A 120 -1.47 -3.66 -17.53
N ASN A 121 -2.22 -4.67 -17.09
CA ASN A 121 -2.58 -4.84 -15.68
C ASN A 121 -1.37 -5.18 -14.79
N THR A 122 -0.49 -6.06 -15.26
CA THR A 122 0.75 -6.40 -14.55
C THR A 122 1.66 -5.17 -14.44
N THR A 123 1.79 -4.40 -15.52
CA THR A 123 2.54 -3.15 -15.55
C THR A 123 1.96 -2.11 -14.59
N LYS A 124 0.63 -1.99 -14.50
CA LYS A 124 -0.06 -1.12 -13.54
C LYS A 124 0.22 -1.53 -12.08
N THR A 125 0.21 -2.82 -11.78
CA THR A 125 0.56 -3.34 -10.45
C THR A 125 2.03 -3.09 -10.10
N MET A 126 2.94 -3.24 -11.06
CA MET A 126 4.34 -2.89 -10.86
C MET A 126 4.53 -1.38 -10.63
N ALA A 127 3.79 -0.55 -11.38
CA ALA A 127 3.83 0.90 -11.24
C ALA A 127 3.34 1.35 -9.86
N SER A 128 2.23 0.79 -9.39
CA SER A 128 1.68 1.12 -8.07
C SER A 128 2.61 0.66 -6.96
N LYS A 129 3.19 -0.54 -7.04
CA LYS A 129 4.20 -1.02 -6.10
C LYS A 129 5.44 -0.12 -6.08
N ALA A 130 5.94 0.28 -7.24
CA ALA A 130 7.09 1.20 -7.33
C ALA A 130 6.76 2.59 -6.79
N LEU A 131 5.54 3.09 -6.99
CA LEU A 131 5.09 4.37 -6.45
C LEU A 131 4.92 4.31 -4.93
N THR A 132 4.34 3.24 -4.39
CA THR A 132 4.27 2.99 -2.94
C THR A 132 5.67 2.91 -2.34
N LEU A 133 6.62 2.26 -3.02
CA LEU A 133 8.03 2.15 -2.60
C LEU A 133 8.77 3.50 -2.68
N GLY A 134 8.52 4.29 -3.72
CA GLY A 134 9.08 5.64 -3.89
C GLY A 134 8.52 6.64 -2.87
N HIS A 135 7.24 6.51 -2.50
CA HIS A 135 6.64 7.26 -1.40
C HIS A 135 7.24 6.88 -0.05
N THR A 136 7.71 5.64 0.12
CA THR A 136 8.47 5.23 1.32
C THR A 136 9.93 5.70 1.30
N ALA A 137 10.52 5.94 0.11
CA ALA A 137 11.91 6.39 -0.02
C ALA A 137 12.12 7.90 0.25
N GLY A 138 11.06 8.72 0.20
CA GLY A 138 11.12 10.16 0.48
C GLY A 138 11.12 10.55 1.97
N THR A 139 10.99 9.59 2.87
CA THR A 139 10.88 9.83 4.31
C THR A 139 11.73 8.81 5.07
N THR A 140 13.06 9.00 5.04
CA THR A 140 13.99 8.24 5.87
C THR A 140 13.81 8.59 7.35
N SER A 141 13.14 7.72 8.09
CA SER A 141 13.64 7.21 9.38
C SER A 141 12.69 6.14 9.94
N GLY A 142 13.19 4.91 10.05
CA GLY A 142 12.67 3.92 10.99
C GLY A 142 11.45 3.13 10.54
N ASN A 143 11.72 1.96 9.95
CA ASN A 143 11.05 0.71 10.30
C ASN A 143 9.56 0.54 9.95
N GLN A 144 9.26 0.08 8.72
CA GLN A 144 8.36 -1.06 8.51
C GLN A 144 8.42 -1.54 7.06
N LEU A 145 8.97 -2.74 6.88
CA LEU A 145 8.64 -3.62 5.76
C LEU A 145 7.16 -4.01 5.90
N ALA A 146 6.25 -3.11 5.53
CA ALA A 146 4.85 -3.46 5.30
C ALA A 146 4.77 -4.19 3.94
N ILE A 147 5.25 -5.42 3.98
CA ILE A 147 4.86 -6.47 3.06
C ILE A 147 3.32 -6.53 3.08
N THR A 148 2.66 -5.99 2.07
CA THR A 148 1.22 -6.19 1.85
C THR A 148 1.00 -7.61 1.29
N LYS A 149 1.29 -8.64 2.11
CA LYS A 149 1.10 -10.06 1.76
C LYS A 149 -0.37 -10.43 2.00
N GLY A 150 -1.17 -10.29 0.96
CA GLY A 150 -2.51 -10.87 0.86
C GLY A 150 -2.89 -11.11 -0.60
N SER A 151 -2.71 -10.09 -1.43
CA SER A 151 -2.95 -10.16 -2.88
C SER A 151 -1.85 -10.91 -3.64
N ASP A 152 -0.59 -10.77 -3.23
CA ASP A 152 0.54 -11.40 -3.93
C ASP A 152 0.56 -12.92 -3.77
N LEU A 153 0.18 -13.45 -2.60
CA LEU A 153 0.14 -14.90 -2.36
C LEU A 153 -1.06 -15.55 -3.06
N GLN A 154 -2.21 -14.86 -3.13
CA GLN A 154 -3.38 -15.29 -3.91
C GLN A 154 -3.08 -15.33 -5.41
N ASN A 155 -2.35 -14.34 -5.94
CA ASN A 155 -1.98 -14.30 -7.36
C ASN A 155 -0.93 -15.36 -7.72
N THR A 156 0.11 -15.55 -6.89
CA THR A 156 1.09 -16.63 -7.07
C THR A 156 0.45 -18.01 -6.93
N PHE A 157 -0.53 -18.14 -6.04
CA PHE A 157 -1.29 -19.37 -5.87
C PHE A 157 -2.23 -19.66 -7.06
N MET A 158 -2.95 -18.66 -7.58
CA MET A 158 -3.77 -18.82 -8.79
C MET A 158 -2.91 -19.15 -10.02
N GLN A 159 -1.69 -18.61 -10.10
CA GLN A 159 -0.73 -18.98 -11.15
C GLN A 159 -0.21 -20.42 -10.99
N LEU A 160 0.08 -20.86 -9.76
CA LEU A 160 0.46 -22.24 -9.46
C LEU A 160 -0.71 -23.22 -9.69
N LEU A 161 -1.93 -22.83 -9.37
CA LEU A 161 -3.14 -23.64 -9.57
C LEU A 161 -3.49 -23.77 -11.05
N VAL A 162 -3.34 -22.69 -11.84
CA VAL A 162 -3.49 -22.72 -13.31
C VAL A 162 -2.36 -23.51 -13.97
N ALA A 163 -1.13 -23.42 -13.45
CA ALA A 163 -0.01 -24.22 -13.92
C ALA A 163 -0.18 -25.72 -13.60
N GLN A 164 -0.70 -26.05 -12.42
CA GLN A 164 -1.02 -27.42 -12.02
C GLN A 164 -2.21 -27.99 -12.80
N LEU A 165 -3.26 -27.21 -13.07
CA LEU A 165 -4.38 -27.63 -13.93
C LEU A 165 -3.97 -27.92 -15.38
N LYS A 166 -2.93 -27.25 -15.87
CA LYS A 166 -2.36 -27.51 -17.20
C LYS A 166 -1.45 -28.75 -17.25
N ASN A 167 -1.04 -29.30 -16.11
CA ASN A 167 -0.04 -30.39 -16.04
C ASN A 167 -0.38 -31.49 -15.02
N GLN A 168 -1.66 -31.68 -14.67
CA GLN A 168 -2.09 -32.81 -13.84
C GLN A 168 -2.33 -34.04 -14.72
N ASP A 169 -1.75 -35.16 -14.30
CA ASP A 169 -2.03 -36.48 -14.85
C ASP A 169 -3.50 -36.85 -14.54
N PRO A 170 -4.35 -37.08 -15.55
CA PRO A 170 -5.81 -37.21 -15.42
C PRO A 170 -6.27 -38.42 -14.59
N LEU A 171 -5.36 -39.32 -14.19
CA LEU A 171 -5.72 -40.55 -13.51
C LEU A 171 -5.61 -40.51 -11.98
N ASN A 172 -5.12 -39.42 -11.37
CA ASN A 172 -5.13 -39.26 -9.90
C ASN A 172 -5.31 -37.79 -9.48
N PRO A 173 -6.54 -37.25 -9.49
CA PRO A 173 -6.81 -35.94 -8.93
C PRO A 173 -6.61 -35.99 -7.39
N MET A 174 -5.60 -35.32 -6.86
CA MET A 174 -5.53 -35.10 -5.42
C MET A 174 -6.59 -34.09 -4.97
N ASP A 175 -7.07 -34.34 -3.76
CA ASP A 175 -8.27 -33.81 -3.10
C ASP A 175 -8.33 -32.26 -3.02
N ASN A 176 -9.12 -31.65 -3.90
CA ASN A 176 -9.40 -30.20 -3.96
C ASN A 176 -10.10 -29.63 -2.70
N SER A 177 -10.57 -30.47 -1.77
CA SER A 177 -11.26 -30.02 -0.55
C SER A 177 -10.32 -29.45 0.53
N GLN A 178 -9.10 -29.98 0.66
CA GLN A 178 -8.14 -29.49 1.65
C GLN A 178 -7.53 -28.14 1.26
N MET A 179 -7.35 -27.90 -0.04
CA MET A 179 -6.81 -26.66 -0.58
C MET A 179 -7.80 -25.50 -0.44
N THR A 180 -9.09 -25.74 -0.68
CA THR A 180 -10.16 -24.74 -0.45
C THR A 180 -10.34 -24.40 1.03
N SER A 181 -10.15 -25.38 1.92
CA SER A 181 -10.11 -25.16 3.37
C SER A 181 -8.91 -24.31 3.82
N GLN A 182 -7.72 -24.57 3.28
CA GLN A 182 -6.53 -23.75 3.54
C GLN A 182 -6.64 -22.34 2.96
N LEU A 183 -7.27 -22.17 1.80
CA LEU A 183 -7.57 -20.85 1.23
C LEU A 183 -8.58 -20.07 2.08
N ALA A 184 -9.61 -20.74 2.60
CA ALA A 184 -10.55 -20.13 3.53
C ALA A 184 -9.85 -19.67 4.81
N GLN A 185 -8.95 -20.48 5.37
CA GLN A 185 -8.12 -20.10 6.53
C GLN A 185 -7.16 -18.94 6.22
N ILE A 186 -6.54 -18.91 5.04
CA ILE A 186 -5.66 -17.80 4.63
C ILE A 186 -6.49 -16.51 4.47
N ASN A 187 -7.70 -16.60 3.91
CA ASN A 187 -8.58 -15.45 3.74
C ASN A 187 -9.11 -14.90 5.07
N THR A 188 -9.40 -15.76 6.06
CA THR A 188 -9.77 -15.29 7.41
C THR A 188 -8.59 -14.68 8.15
N VAL A 189 -7.39 -15.26 8.04
CA VAL A 189 -6.17 -14.70 8.65
C VAL A 189 -5.82 -13.35 8.03
N ASN A 190 -5.91 -13.22 6.70
CA ASN A 190 -5.72 -11.93 6.02
C ASN A 190 -6.79 -10.91 6.43
N GLY A 191 -8.05 -11.34 6.57
CA GLY A 191 -9.13 -10.51 7.10
C GLY A 191 -8.82 -10.00 8.51
N ILE A 192 -8.35 -10.87 9.41
CA ILE A 192 -7.93 -10.51 10.77
C ILE A 192 -6.71 -9.58 10.75
N GLN A 193 -5.73 -9.82 9.89
CA GLN A 193 -4.56 -8.97 9.78
C GLN A 193 -4.92 -7.58 9.25
N GLN A 194 -5.85 -7.50 8.30
CA GLN A 194 -6.38 -6.24 7.79
C GLN A 194 -7.24 -5.52 8.83
N LEU A 195 -8.03 -6.25 9.62
CA LEU A 195 -8.75 -5.71 10.76
C LEU A 195 -7.79 -5.15 11.81
N ASN A 196 -6.74 -5.89 12.18
CA ASN A 196 -5.73 -5.43 13.13
C ASN A 196 -5.02 -4.17 12.61
N THR A 197 -4.69 -4.13 11.31
CA THR A 197 -4.07 -2.95 10.68
C THR A 197 -5.02 -1.76 10.73
N THR A 198 -6.29 -1.96 10.35
CA THR A 198 -7.31 -0.91 10.36
C THR A 198 -7.57 -0.41 11.77
N MET A 199 -7.59 -1.31 12.76
CA MET A 199 -7.74 -1.00 14.17
C MET A 199 -6.54 -0.22 14.70
N SER A 200 -5.31 -0.61 14.36
CA SER A 200 -4.10 0.15 14.69
C SER A 200 -4.13 1.53 14.06
N SER A 201 -4.48 1.65 12.78
CA SER A 201 -4.61 2.96 12.11
C SER A 201 -5.71 3.82 12.73
N MET A 202 -6.84 3.23 13.13
CA MET A 202 -7.92 3.93 13.82
C MET A 202 -7.50 4.37 15.22
N LEU A 203 -6.75 3.55 15.96
CA LEU A 203 -6.21 3.90 17.26
C LEU A 203 -5.17 5.03 17.15
N THR A 204 -4.29 4.97 16.16
CA THR A 204 -3.36 6.08 15.85
C THR A 204 -4.15 7.34 15.47
N GLN A 205 -5.18 7.23 14.64
CA GLN A 205 -6.03 8.37 14.27
C GLN A 205 -6.75 8.97 15.48
N ASN A 206 -7.26 8.14 16.40
CA ASN A 206 -7.90 8.59 17.63
C ASN A 206 -6.89 9.28 18.56
N ALA A 207 -5.69 8.71 18.71
CA ALA A 207 -4.60 9.33 19.46
C ALA A 207 -4.21 10.68 18.86
N THR A 208 -4.16 10.82 17.53
CA THR A 208 -3.85 12.09 16.86
C THR A 208 -4.86 13.16 17.23
N THR A 209 -6.15 12.82 17.25
CA THR A 209 -7.20 13.77 17.65
C THR A 209 -7.04 14.19 19.11
N GLN A 210 -6.76 13.26 20.03
CA GLN A 210 -6.54 13.60 21.44
C GLN A 210 -5.28 14.47 21.62
N ALA A 211 -4.16 14.09 21.01
CA ALA A 211 -2.92 14.85 21.09
C ALA A 211 -3.02 16.23 20.44
N SER A 212 -3.82 16.39 19.38
CA SER A 212 -4.08 17.70 18.76
C SER A 212 -4.74 18.69 19.70
N SER A 213 -5.61 18.21 20.61
CA SER A 213 -6.23 19.03 21.66
C SER A 213 -5.26 19.44 22.77
N MET A 214 -4.10 18.79 22.84
CA MET A 214 -3.05 19.10 23.83
C MET A 214 -2.09 20.17 23.32
N ILE A 215 -2.02 20.41 22.01
CA ILE A 215 -1.17 21.46 21.44
C ILE A 215 -1.56 22.81 22.07
N GLY A 216 -0.57 23.48 22.65
CA GLY A 216 -0.75 24.75 23.35
C GLY A 216 -1.09 24.64 24.83
N ARG A 217 -1.42 23.44 25.35
CA ARG A 217 -1.62 23.20 26.79
C ARG A 217 -0.32 22.88 27.50
N SER A 218 -0.30 23.09 28.81
CA SER A 218 0.82 22.71 29.67
C SER A 218 0.58 21.28 30.16
N VAL A 219 1.58 20.42 30.04
CA VAL A 219 1.49 19.01 30.45
C VAL A 219 2.60 18.69 31.43
N GLN A 220 2.31 17.79 32.36
CA GLN A 220 3.33 17.20 33.23
C GLN A 220 3.83 15.89 32.62
N VAL A 221 5.11 15.86 32.29
CA VAL A 221 5.79 14.72 31.64
C VAL A 221 7.05 14.34 32.39
N PRO A 222 7.47 13.05 32.36
CA PRO A 222 8.71 12.62 32.94
C PRO A 222 9.91 13.44 32.45
N THR A 223 10.65 14.01 33.39
CA THR A 223 11.85 14.79 33.11
C THR A 223 12.97 14.39 34.06
N ASN A 224 14.20 14.50 33.57
CA ASN A 224 15.39 14.43 34.40
C ASN A 224 16.01 15.81 34.60
N ASN A 225 15.44 16.87 34.00
CA ASN A 225 15.94 18.24 34.11
C ASN A 225 15.06 19.03 35.07
N LEU A 226 15.72 19.76 35.97
CA LEU A 226 15.11 20.63 36.97
C LEU A 226 15.77 22.01 36.87
N THR A 227 14.97 23.04 36.62
CA THR A 227 15.49 24.42 36.61
C THR A 227 15.26 25.05 37.96
N LEU A 228 16.33 25.48 38.61
CA LEU A 228 16.27 26.29 39.82
C LEU A 228 16.19 27.76 39.41
N ALA A 229 15.13 28.45 39.80
CA ALA A 229 14.93 29.87 39.52
C ALA A 229 14.37 30.57 40.75
N SER A 230 14.89 31.75 41.09
CA SER A 230 14.48 32.49 42.29
C SER A 230 14.66 31.68 43.58
N GLY A 231 15.67 30.80 43.64
CA GLY A 231 15.99 30.01 44.81
C GLY A 231 15.02 28.88 45.17
N ALA A 232 14.05 28.55 44.31
CA ALA A 232 13.19 27.37 44.47
C ALA A 232 12.92 26.66 43.14
N ALA A 233 12.65 25.36 43.18
CA ALA A 233 12.33 24.56 41.99
C ALA A 233 11.15 23.64 42.28
N ASN A 234 10.14 23.68 41.41
CA ASN A 234 8.94 22.86 41.52
C ASN A 234 9.04 21.68 40.55
N PHE A 235 8.75 20.48 41.03
CA PHE A 235 8.63 19.28 40.21
C PHE A 235 7.55 18.36 40.73
N GLY A 236 6.93 17.58 39.85
CA GLY A 236 6.02 16.52 40.26
C GLY A 236 6.78 15.23 40.54
N VAL A 237 6.18 14.37 41.34
CA VAL A 237 6.65 13.02 41.66
C VAL A 237 5.52 12.08 41.28
N SER A 238 5.80 11.10 40.42
CA SER A 238 4.84 10.06 40.05
C SER A 238 5.34 8.69 40.48
N VAL A 239 4.50 7.99 41.24
CA VAL A 239 4.73 6.61 41.67
C VAL A 239 3.49 5.79 41.32
N PRO A 240 3.44 5.16 40.14
CA PRO A 240 2.22 4.51 39.64
C PRO A 240 1.69 3.37 40.51
N ASN A 241 2.58 2.57 41.13
CA ASN A 241 2.21 1.38 41.91
C ASN A 241 2.33 1.57 43.43
N GLY A 242 2.62 2.79 43.89
CA GLY A 242 3.04 3.07 45.26
C GLY A 242 4.42 2.50 45.58
N ALA A 243 5.04 3.02 46.64
CA ALA A 243 6.37 2.60 47.10
C ALA A 243 6.49 2.79 48.62
N ASP A 244 7.25 1.91 49.26
CA ASP A 244 7.51 1.95 50.70
C ASP A 244 8.57 2.99 51.05
N ASP A 245 9.51 3.24 50.13
CA ASP A 245 10.57 4.22 50.26
C ASP A 245 10.82 4.91 48.90
N VAL A 246 10.84 6.24 48.89
CA VAL A 246 11.04 7.07 47.69
C VAL A 246 12.12 8.08 47.95
N VAL A 247 13.28 7.89 47.32
CA VAL A 247 14.43 8.78 47.43
C VAL A 247 14.57 9.61 46.15
N VAL A 248 14.66 10.92 46.33
CA VAL A 248 14.96 11.91 45.31
C VAL A 248 16.42 12.34 45.44
N THR A 249 17.19 12.19 44.36
CA THR A 249 18.55 12.70 44.28
C THR A 249 18.60 13.84 43.27
N ILE A 250 19.05 15.01 43.70
CA ILE A 250 19.28 16.18 42.86
C ILE A 250 20.79 16.32 42.63
N THR A 251 21.16 16.45 41.38
CA THR A 251 22.55 16.54 40.90
C THR A 251 22.76 17.87 40.16
N ASN A 252 23.95 18.46 40.26
CA ASN A 252 24.31 19.67 39.52
C ASN A 252 24.80 19.35 38.09
N ALA A 253 25.14 20.38 37.31
CA ALA A 253 25.68 20.22 35.96
C ALA A 253 27.00 19.41 35.88
N ALA A 254 27.74 19.29 36.99
CA ALA A 254 28.94 18.45 37.08
C ALA A 254 28.62 16.99 37.44
N GLY A 255 27.34 16.62 37.56
CA GLY A 255 26.90 15.27 37.94
C GLY A 255 27.06 14.95 39.43
N VAL A 256 27.42 15.95 40.26
CA VAL A 256 27.59 15.77 41.70
C VAL A 256 26.24 15.88 42.39
N ALA A 257 25.91 14.91 43.24
CA ALA A 257 24.72 14.96 44.09
C ALA A 257 24.84 16.11 45.09
N VAL A 258 23.95 17.10 44.96
CA VAL A 258 23.91 18.28 45.82
C VAL A 258 22.88 18.16 46.93
N ARG A 259 21.83 17.37 46.70
CA ARG A 259 20.76 17.15 47.66
C ARG A 259 20.20 15.74 47.51
N THR A 260 20.06 15.03 48.61
CA THR A 260 19.27 13.80 48.66
C THR A 260 18.11 13.98 49.62
N VAL A 261 16.89 13.74 49.14
CA VAL A 261 15.67 13.86 49.93
C VAL A 261 14.98 12.51 49.94
N ASP A 262 14.78 11.97 51.13
CA ASP A 262 13.91 10.83 51.35
C ASP A 262 12.48 11.34 51.57
N LEU A 263 11.56 10.94 50.68
CA LEU A 263 10.14 11.25 50.75
C LEU A 263 9.36 10.18 51.54
N GLY A 264 10.00 9.07 51.90
CA GLY A 264 9.41 7.94 52.60
C GLY A 264 8.35 7.20 51.79
N GLN A 265 7.38 6.63 52.50
CA GLN A 265 6.31 5.85 51.89
C GLN A 265 5.35 6.75 51.11
N MET A 266 5.13 6.41 49.85
CA MET A 266 4.16 7.07 48.97
C MET A 266 3.13 6.08 48.45
N THR A 267 1.85 6.43 48.56
CA THR A 267 0.78 5.68 47.90
C THR A 267 0.83 5.90 46.38
N ALA A 268 0.15 5.02 45.63
CA ALA A 268 0.06 5.15 44.17
C ALA A 268 -0.55 6.50 43.76
N GLY A 269 0.16 7.28 42.94
CA GLY A 269 -0.32 8.57 42.46
C GLY A 269 0.78 9.55 42.06
N SER A 270 0.37 10.81 41.86
CA SER A 270 1.25 11.93 41.56
C SER A 270 1.12 13.03 42.62
N GLY A 271 2.24 13.56 43.09
CA GLY A 271 2.30 14.71 44.00
C GLY A 271 3.18 15.82 43.43
N ASN A 272 3.01 17.06 43.90
CA ASN A 272 3.92 18.16 43.59
C ASN A 272 4.87 18.38 44.76
N TYR A 273 6.15 18.51 44.48
CA TYR A 273 7.19 18.79 45.45
C TYR A 273 7.92 20.09 45.08
N THR A 274 8.30 20.87 46.09
CA THR A 274 9.08 22.10 45.92
C THR A 274 10.41 21.96 46.63
N TRP A 275 11.49 21.97 45.86
CA TRP A 275 12.84 22.07 46.39
C TRP A 275 13.19 23.52 46.69
N ASN A 276 13.78 23.75 47.86
CA ASN A 276 14.16 25.06 48.37
C ASN A 276 15.52 25.58 47.86
N GLY A 277 16.10 24.93 46.84
CA GLY A 277 17.38 25.36 46.23
C GLY A 277 18.61 25.22 47.12
N LYS A 278 18.50 24.50 48.25
CA LYS A 278 19.62 24.30 49.19
C LYS A 278 20.25 22.93 49.01
N ASP A 279 21.56 22.84 49.24
CA ASP A 279 22.31 21.58 49.29
C ASP A 279 22.08 20.82 50.63
N ASP A 280 22.67 19.64 50.79
CA ASP A 280 22.63 18.87 52.06
C ASP A 280 23.29 19.60 53.24
N LYS A 281 24.15 20.60 52.96
CA LYS A 281 24.84 21.43 53.95
C LYS A 281 24.08 22.72 54.30
N GLY A 282 22.93 22.96 53.68
CA GLY A 282 22.09 24.14 53.89
C GLY A 282 22.53 25.39 53.11
N ASN A 283 23.53 25.29 52.23
CA ASN A 283 23.96 26.39 51.38
C ASN A 283 22.98 26.61 50.23
N GLN A 284 22.69 27.87 49.93
CA GLN A 284 21.89 28.23 48.76
C GLN A 284 22.71 28.01 47.50
N LEU A 285 22.17 27.22 46.57
CA LEU A 285 22.80 27.00 45.27
C LEU A 285 22.40 28.10 44.29
N ALA A 286 23.25 28.33 43.29
CA ALA A 286 22.97 29.30 42.23
C ALA A 286 21.84 28.82 41.32
N ASP A 287 21.04 29.77 40.85
CA ASP A 287 20.01 29.52 39.83
C ASP A 287 20.66 28.92 38.57
N GLY A 288 20.05 27.88 38.02
CA GLY A 288 20.65 27.10 36.94
C GLY A 288 19.93 25.78 36.66
N ALA A 289 20.50 25.01 35.74
CA ALA A 289 20.00 23.69 35.38
C ALA A 289 20.60 22.61 36.30
N TYR A 290 19.73 21.83 36.91
CA TYR A 290 20.03 20.68 37.74
C TYR A 290 19.39 19.43 37.13
N SER A 291 19.85 18.25 37.53
CA SER A 291 19.25 16.98 37.13
C SER A 291 18.65 16.26 38.33
N ILE A 292 17.46 15.71 38.15
CA ILE A 292 16.71 15.00 39.17
C ILE A 292 16.61 13.51 38.80
N LYS A 293 16.82 12.66 39.80
CA LYS A 293 16.62 11.22 39.68
C LYS A 293 15.77 10.74 40.85
N LEU A 294 14.75 9.96 40.55
CA LEU A 294 13.94 9.29 41.57
C LEU A 294 14.26 7.80 41.59
N THR A 295 14.36 7.27 42.79
CA THR A 295 14.46 5.84 43.06
C THR A 295 13.42 5.48 44.10
N ALA A 296 12.51 4.58 43.75
CA ALA A 296 11.48 4.10 44.64
C ALA A 296 11.64 2.60 44.87
N THR A 297 11.40 2.13 46.09
CA THR A 297 11.40 0.70 46.42
C THR A 297 10.11 0.28 47.11
N GLN A 298 9.60 -0.90 46.76
CA GLN A 298 8.41 -1.53 47.36
C GLN A 298 8.76 -2.98 47.68
N GLY A 299 8.63 -3.40 48.94
CA GLY A 299 9.00 -4.75 49.39
C GLY A 299 10.45 -5.14 49.09
N GLY A 300 11.37 -4.17 49.09
CA GLY A 300 12.80 -4.38 48.77
C GLY A 300 13.12 -4.49 47.26
N LYS A 301 12.12 -4.33 46.38
CA LYS A 301 12.32 -4.27 44.92
C LYS A 301 12.21 -2.84 44.43
N VAL A 302 13.09 -2.44 43.50
CA VAL A 302 12.99 -1.14 42.84
C VAL A 302 11.72 -1.11 41.98
N VAL A 303 10.86 -0.12 42.23
CA VAL A 303 9.65 0.13 41.46
C VAL A 303 9.80 1.40 40.61
N THR A 304 8.98 1.50 39.57
CA THR A 304 9.00 2.65 38.66
C THR A 304 8.54 3.91 39.40
N ALA A 305 9.39 4.93 39.42
CA ALA A 305 9.05 6.28 39.86
C ALA A 305 9.73 7.30 38.95
N ASN A 306 9.03 8.39 38.66
CA ASN A 306 9.47 9.39 37.70
C ASN A 306 9.30 10.79 38.31
N ALA A 307 10.32 11.63 38.12
CA ALA A 307 10.16 13.06 38.30
C ALA A 307 9.37 13.62 37.11
N LEU A 308 8.43 14.51 37.38
CA LEU A 308 7.60 15.17 36.39
C LEU A 308 7.97 16.64 36.28
N GLY A 309 8.19 17.11 35.05
CA GLY A 309 8.37 18.51 34.72
C GLY A 309 7.12 19.04 34.04
N THR A 310 6.80 20.31 34.28
CA THR A 310 5.77 21.01 33.53
C THR A 310 6.38 21.60 32.27
N ASP A 311 5.82 21.28 31.11
CA ASP A 311 6.24 21.84 29.83
C ASP A 311 5.03 22.09 28.92
N LYS A 312 5.17 23.01 27.96
CA LYS A 312 4.12 23.33 27.00
C LYS A 312 4.23 22.43 25.78
N VAL A 313 3.12 21.88 25.32
CA VAL A 313 3.09 21.12 24.07
C VAL A 313 3.17 22.09 22.90
N ALA A 314 4.26 22.04 22.15
CA ALA A 314 4.47 22.82 20.93
C ALA A 314 3.86 22.13 19.69
N GLY A 315 3.78 20.80 19.70
CA GLY A 315 3.21 20.05 18.59
C GLY A 315 3.07 18.56 18.91
N VAL A 316 2.72 17.78 17.90
CA VAL A 316 2.62 16.31 17.98
C VAL A 316 3.39 15.74 16.81
N THR A 317 4.15 14.68 17.06
CA THR A 317 4.87 13.93 16.04
C THR A 317 4.61 12.43 16.21
N ILE A 318 4.83 11.66 15.16
CA ILE A 318 4.75 10.21 15.20
C ILE A 318 6.16 9.69 14.95
N ASN A 319 6.76 9.07 15.97
CA ASN A 319 8.09 8.48 15.89
C ASN A 319 7.99 6.96 16.11
N ASN A 320 8.50 6.17 15.16
CA ASN A 320 8.42 4.70 15.17
C ASN A 320 7.00 4.15 15.36
N GLY A 321 5.98 4.80 14.78
CA GLY A 321 4.58 4.41 14.94
C GLY A 321 3.96 4.71 16.31
N THR A 322 4.71 5.30 17.23
CA THR A 322 4.21 5.79 18.52
C THR A 322 4.04 7.30 18.48
N MET A 323 2.89 7.77 18.96
CA MET A 323 2.61 9.20 19.05
C MET A 323 3.41 9.83 20.19
N GLN A 324 4.08 10.94 19.90
CA GLN A 324 4.86 11.70 20.86
C GLN A 324 4.48 13.18 20.78
N LEU A 325 4.33 13.80 21.94
CA LEU A 325 4.16 15.24 22.09
C LEU A 325 5.53 15.90 21.91
N VAL A 326 5.60 16.90 21.06
CA VAL A 326 6.76 17.78 20.92
C VAL A 326 6.62 18.87 21.97
N LEU A 327 7.57 18.93 22.88
CA LEU A 327 7.60 19.89 23.98
C LEU A 327 8.30 21.18 23.54
N ALA A 328 7.90 22.31 24.10
CA ALA A 328 8.47 23.62 23.79
C ALA A 328 9.96 23.73 24.19
N SER A 329 10.41 22.94 25.17
CA SER A 329 11.83 22.82 25.52
C SER A 329 12.70 22.11 24.46
N GLY A 330 12.10 21.55 23.41
CA GLY A 330 12.80 20.86 22.32
C GLY A 330 12.92 19.34 22.48
N GLY A 331 12.26 18.76 23.49
CA GLY A 331 12.15 17.31 23.69
C GLY A 331 10.87 16.69 23.13
N THR A 332 10.79 15.36 23.15
CA THR A 332 9.57 14.61 22.83
C THR A 332 9.16 13.72 24.00
N ALA A 333 7.88 13.71 24.36
CA ALA A 333 7.32 12.84 25.40
C ALA A 333 6.21 11.95 24.83
N LYS A 334 6.10 10.70 25.29
CA LYS A 334 5.00 9.83 24.86
C LYS A 334 3.70 10.31 25.49
N LEU A 335 2.59 10.12 24.77
CA LEU A 335 1.26 10.43 25.31
C LEU A 335 0.93 9.60 26.57
N SER A 336 1.40 8.36 26.64
CA SER A 336 1.25 7.47 27.81
C SER A 336 1.94 7.97 29.07
N ASP A 337 2.95 8.83 28.89
CA ASP A 337 3.81 9.28 29.98
C ASP A 337 3.28 10.60 30.56
N VAL A 338 2.23 11.18 29.97
CA VAL A 338 1.60 12.41 30.48
C VAL A 338 0.84 12.10 31.76
N ALA A 339 1.28 12.68 32.87
CA ALA A 339 0.64 12.50 34.17
C ALA A 339 -0.56 13.43 34.38
N SER A 340 -0.51 14.66 33.84
CA SER A 340 -1.58 15.66 33.99
C SER A 340 -1.53 16.70 32.87
N ILE A 341 -2.69 17.26 32.54
CA ILE A 341 -2.86 18.40 31.62
C ILE A 341 -3.37 19.59 32.45
N GLN A 342 -2.76 20.75 32.26
CA GLN A 342 -3.09 22.02 32.91
C GLN A 342 -3.68 23.00 31.88
#